data_AF-A0A9P0CA13-F1
#
_entry.id   AF-A0A9P0CA13-F1
#
_cell.length_a   1.000
_cell.length_b   1.000
_cell.length_c   1.000
_cell.angle_alpha   90.00
_cell.angle_beta   90.00
_cell.angle_gamma   90.00
#
_symmetry.space_group_name_H-M   'P 1'
#
loop_
_entity.id
_entity.type
_entity.pdbx_description
1 polymer ?
#
loop_
_entity_poly.entity_id
_entity_poly.type
_entity_poly.pdbx_seq_one_letter_code
_entity_poly.pdbx_strand_id
1 'polypeptide(L)'
;MLLADSNFANSRNSTFEQHIMTATKGRGVDLVLNSLPGELLLASVRCLAKNGRFCEIGKLNFSNNTPLGLSLFSNNISFHGILLDSLFDDNRERYDVVKLVSDGFKNGAVRPLPVTIFDDTEVEQAFRLATGEHIGKVVLKIRDEESRASRLATPKYVSAIPRTYFKAEKSYLLVGGLGGFGLELTNWLIGRGATKVVLTSRRGLYSGYQSLCVRKWKSRGISILISTIDCSTVAGATKNIEETLRLGLVDGIFNLAAVSIHDYPIARSISLLICMIKLNHL
;
A
#
# COMPACT_ATOMS: atom_id res chain seq x y z
N MET A 1 -11.84 -9.47 36.14
CA MET A 1 -12.25 -8.10 36.55
C MET A 1 -13.55 -7.81 35.84
N LEU A 2 -14.66 -7.73 36.58
CA LEU A 2 -15.96 -7.39 36.02
C LEU A 2 -16.04 -5.86 35.92
N LEU A 3 -16.41 -5.33 34.75
CA LEU A 3 -16.69 -3.90 34.58
C LEU A 3 -18.03 -3.59 35.27
N ALA A 4 -18.07 -2.54 36.10
CA ALA A 4 -19.30 -2.09 36.74
C ALA A 4 -20.09 -1.16 35.80
N ASP A 5 -21.41 -1.12 35.92
CA ASP A 5 -22.29 -0.27 35.11
C ASP A 5 -21.92 1.22 35.17
N SER A 6 -21.40 1.66 36.33
CA SER A 6 -20.87 3.02 36.52
C SER A 6 -19.69 3.38 35.62
N ASN A 7 -19.07 2.41 34.95
CA ASN A 7 -17.92 2.62 34.06
C ASN A 7 -18.32 2.79 32.59
N PHE A 8 -19.62 2.69 32.26
CA PHE A 8 -20.11 2.83 30.90
C PHE A 8 -20.77 4.19 30.69
N ALA A 9 -20.38 4.87 29.61
CA ALA A 9 -20.92 6.15 29.20
C ALA A 9 -21.15 6.18 27.68
N ASN A 10 -21.93 7.16 27.21
CA ASN A 10 -22.29 7.29 25.80
C ASN A 10 -21.12 7.88 24.98
N SER A 11 -20.76 7.24 23.86
CA SER A 11 -19.68 7.68 22.97
C SER A 11 -20.14 8.57 21.80
N ARG A 12 -21.46 8.71 21.57
CA ARG A 12 -22.03 9.49 20.46
C ARG A 12 -22.20 10.98 20.78
N ASN A 13 -21.96 11.38 22.03
CA ASN A 13 -22.07 12.75 22.49
C ASN A 13 -21.12 12.99 23.68
N SER A 14 -21.00 14.23 24.15
CA SER A 14 -20.09 14.61 25.24
C SER A 14 -20.59 14.27 26.64
N THR A 15 -21.71 13.55 26.81
CA THR A 15 -22.27 13.26 28.15
C THR A 15 -21.34 12.39 29.00
N PHE A 16 -20.41 11.65 28.38
CA PHE A 16 -19.37 10.91 29.10
C PHE A 16 -18.50 11.80 29.98
N GLU A 17 -18.31 13.08 29.63
CA GLU A 17 -17.48 14.01 30.41
C GLU A 17 -18.08 14.19 31.81
N GLN A 18 -19.35 14.58 31.89
CA GLN A 18 -20.05 14.77 33.16
C GLN A 18 -20.15 13.45 33.95
N HIS A 19 -20.37 12.34 33.25
CA HIS A 19 -20.42 11.00 33.85
C HIS A 19 -19.10 10.65 34.54
N ILE A 20 -17.98 10.78 33.83
CA ILE A 20 -16.64 10.49 34.34
C ILE A 20 -16.30 11.43 35.51
N MET A 21 -16.57 12.72 35.37
CA MET A 21 -16.28 13.70 36.43
C MET A 21 -17.10 13.41 37.69
N THR A 22 -18.36 13.01 37.55
CA THR A 22 -19.20 12.63 38.70
C THR A 22 -18.68 11.35 39.36
N ALA A 23 -18.39 10.30 38.57
CA ALA A 23 -17.87 9.04 39.08
C ALA A 23 -16.50 9.18 39.76
N THR A 24 -15.68 10.13 39.31
CA THR A 24 -14.35 10.42 39.87
C THR A 24 -14.34 11.55 40.90
N LYS A 25 -15.51 12.05 41.31
CA LYS A 25 -15.67 13.17 42.28
C LYS A 25 -14.86 14.42 41.87
N GLY A 26 -14.85 14.71 40.58
CA GLY A 26 -14.16 15.86 39.99
C GLY A 26 -12.66 15.64 39.76
N ARG A 27 -12.10 14.46 40.08
CA ARG A 27 -10.66 14.21 39.89
C ARG A 27 -10.30 14.02 38.42
N GLY A 28 -11.14 13.34 37.64
CA GLY A 28 -10.80 12.84 36.30
C GLY A 28 -10.01 11.52 36.34
N VAL A 29 -9.46 11.14 35.19
CA VAL A 29 -8.73 9.88 34.96
C VAL A 29 -7.25 10.13 34.66
N ASP A 30 -6.38 9.17 34.99
CA ASP A 30 -4.93 9.32 34.79
C ASP A 30 -4.50 9.09 33.33
N LEU A 31 -5.28 8.32 32.57
CA LEU A 31 -5.01 8.01 31.17
C LEU A 31 -6.30 7.98 30.37
N VAL A 32 -6.27 8.59 29.19
CA VAL A 32 -7.34 8.52 28.20
C VAL A 32 -6.79 7.91 26.92
N LEU A 33 -7.42 6.85 26.42
CA LEU A 33 -7.18 6.31 25.08
C LEU A 33 -8.31 6.77 24.17
N ASN A 34 -8.05 7.76 23.32
CA ASN A 34 -9.06 8.42 22.50
C ASN A 34 -8.98 8.02 21.02
N SER A 35 -10.14 7.83 20.41
CA SER A 35 -10.32 7.74 18.95
C SER A 35 -11.47 8.63 18.44
N LEU A 36 -12.08 9.44 19.30
CA LEU A 36 -13.22 10.28 18.96
C LEU A 36 -12.76 11.62 18.35
N PRO A 37 -13.43 12.13 17.31
CA PRO A 37 -13.04 13.37 16.66
C PRO A 37 -13.68 14.63 17.27
N GLY A 38 -13.12 15.80 16.94
CA GLY A 38 -13.75 17.11 17.13
C GLY A 38 -14.04 17.46 18.60
N GLU A 39 -15.25 17.96 18.89
CA GLU A 39 -15.64 18.36 20.26
C GLU A 39 -15.53 17.22 21.29
N LEU A 40 -15.70 15.97 20.85
CA LEU A 40 -15.55 14.81 21.72
C LEU A 40 -14.08 14.57 22.14
N LEU A 41 -13.11 14.97 21.30
CA LEU A 41 -11.70 14.99 21.70
C LEU A 41 -11.49 16.00 22.84
N LEU A 42 -12.01 17.22 22.69
CA LEU A 42 -11.86 18.26 23.72
C LEU A 42 -12.53 17.86 25.04
N ALA A 43 -13.72 17.25 24.99
CA ALA A 43 -14.38 16.66 26.15
C ALA A 43 -13.54 15.55 26.80
N SER A 44 -12.91 14.70 25.99
CA SER A 44 -12.01 13.64 26.48
C SER A 44 -10.78 14.21 27.17
N VAL A 45 -10.19 15.30 26.66
CA VAL A 45 -9.04 15.96 27.29
C VAL A 45 -9.41 16.56 28.64
N ARG A 46 -10.61 17.16 28.76
CA ARG A 46 -11.12 17.70 30.04
C ARG A 46 -11.36 16.63 31.11
N CYS A 47 -11.48 15.36 30.72
CA CYS A 47 -11.59 14.24 31.65
C CYS A 47 -10.25 13.87 32.32
N LEU A 48 -9.12 14.43 31.91
CA LEU A 48 -7.81 14.11 32.50
C LEU A 48 -7.62 14.75 33.87
N ALA A 49 -7.12 13.95 34.80
CA ALA A 49 -6.62 14.41 36.08
C ALA A 49 -5.29 15.16 35.94
N LYS A 50 -4.86 15.83 37.02
CA LYS A 50 -3.52 16.42 37.11
C LYS A 50 -2.43 15.37 36.81
N ASN A 51 -1.46 15.72 35.98
CA ASN A 51 -0.42 14.82 35.45
C ASN A 51 -0.92 13.68 34.55
N GLY A 52 -2.16 13.76 34.06
CA GLY A 52 -2.76 12.74 33.20
C GLY A 52 -2.11 12.67 31.81
N ARG A 53 -2.27 11.51 31.15
CA ARG A 53 -1.73 11.24 29.81
C ARG A 53 -2.86 11.01 28.81
N PHE A 54 -2.90 11.82 27.77
CA PHE A 54 -3.79 11.65 26.63
C PHE A 54 -3.11 10.83 25.54
N CYS A 55 -3.74 9.74 25.10
CA CYS A 55 -3.25 8.86 24.04
C CYS A 55 -4.22 8.90 22.87
N GLU A 56 -3.89 9.66 21.82
CA GLU A 56 -4.69 9.79 20.61
C GLU A 56 -4.29 8.71 19.59
N ILE A 57 -5.22 7.82 19.26
CA ILE A 57 -5.05 6.80 18.21
C ILE A 57 -5.84 7.11 16.94
N GLY A 58 -6.71 8.12 16.96
CA GLY A 58 -7.49 8.56 15.81
C GLY A 58 -6.65 9.41 14.84
N LYS A 59 -6.77 9.13 13.54
CA LYS A 59 -6.02 9.86 12.50
C LYS A 59 -6.73 11.14 12.04
N LEU A 60 -8.06 11.20 12.14
CA LEU A 60 -8.86 12.31 11.61
C LEU A 60 -8.49 13.67 12.23
N ASN A 61 -8.22 13.71 13.53
CA ASN A 61 -7.88 14.96 14.22
C ASN A 61 -6.52 15.51 13.77
N PHE A 62 -5.54 14.64 13.52
CA PHE A 62 -4.24 15.03 12.96
C PHE A 62 -4.40 15.56 11.53
N SER A 63 -5.18 14.87 10.69
CA SER A 63 -5.42 15.29 9.30
C SER A 63 -6.15 16.64 9.21
N ASN A 64 -7.09 16.90 10.12
CA ASN A 64 -7.87 18.13 10.14
C ASN A 64 -7.19 19.28 10.91
N ASN A 65 -6.02 19.04 11.51
CA ASN A 65 -5.32 19.99 12.37
C ASN A 65 -6.25 20.62 13.44
N THR A 66 -7.01 19.77 14.15
CA THR A 66 -7.99 20.22 15.14
C THR A 66 -7.31 21.06 16.23
N PRO A 67 -7.77 22.29 16.50
CA PRO A 67 -7.13 23.16 17.48
C PRO A 67 -7.27 22.60 18.90
N LEU A 68 -6.17 22.58 19.64
CA LEU A 68 -6.12 22.18 21.05
C LEU A 68 -5.64 23.36 21.91
N GLY A 69 -6.48 23.81 22.83
CA GLY A 69 -6.18 24.96 23.68
C GLY A 69 -5.06 24.66 24.68
N LEU A 70 -4.00 25.47 24.69
CA LEU A 70 -2.86 25.30 25.59
C LEU A 70 -3.24 25.41 27.08
N SER A 71 -4.33 26.08 27.40
CA SER A 71 -4.86 26.16 28.77
C SER A 71 -5.20 24.78 29.36
N LEU A 72 -5.52 23.79 28.53
CA LEU A 72 -5.77 22.41 28.97
C LEU A 72 -4.52 21.76 29.58
N PHE A 73 -3.33 22.25 29.23
CA PHE A 73 -2.05 21.76 29.75
C PHE A 73 -1.67 22.33 31.13
N SER A 74 -2.47 23.27 31.67
CA SER A 74 -2.25 23.86 33.00
C SER A 74 -2.21 22.84 34.15
N ASN A 75 -2.83 21.68 33.96
CA ASN A 75 -2.81 20.56 34.89
C ASN A 75 -1.61 19.61 34.72
N ASN A 76 -0.56 20.06 34.01
CA ASN A 76 0.65 19.29 33.72
C ASN A 76 0.36 17.97 32.99
N ILE A 77 -0.66 17.96 32.12
CA ILE A 77 -0.99 16.79 31.29
C ILE A 77 0.02 16.62 30.15
N SER A 78 0.13 15.40 29.64
CA SER A 78 0.91 15.08 28.43
C SER A 78 -0.02 14.58 27.32
N PHE A 79 0.25 15.00 26.08
CA PHE A 79 -0.51 14.58 24.89
C PHE A 79 0.39 13.75 23.97
N HIS A 80 -0.05 12.53 23.65
CA HIS A 80 0.68 11.57 22.84
C HIS A 80 -0.13 11.21 21.60
N GLY A 81 0.37 11.57 20.42
CA GLY A 81 -0.14 11.05 19.16
C GLY A 81 0.48 9.69 18.86
N ILE A 82 -0.34 8.66 18.76
CA ILE A 82 0.09 7.27 18.60
C ILE A 82 -0.25 6.82 17.18
N LEU A 83 0.78 6.73 16.34
CA LEU A 83 0.68 6.20 14.97
C LEU A 83 1.32 4.81 14.94
N LEU A 84 0.50 3.76 15.03
CA LEU A 84 1.01 2.39 14.99
C LEU A 84 1.76 2.08 13.67
N ASP A 85 1.43 2.80 12.59
CA ASP A 85 2.07 2.60 11.30
C ASP A 85 3.58 2.88 11.31
N SER A 86 4.06 3.80 12.16
CA SER A 86 5.49 4.10 12.27
C SER A 86 6.30 3.02 12.99
N LEU A 87 5.61 2.05 13.61
CA LEU A 87 6.25 0.88 14.22
C LEU A 87 6.47 -0.27 13.22
N PHE A 88 6.00 -0.15 11.98
CA PHE A 88 6.27 -1.16 10.95
C PHE A 88 7.66 -1.06 10.35
N ASP A 89 8.31 0.09 10.48
CA ASP A 89 9.74 0.23 10.18
C ASP A 89 10.57 -0.58 11.20
N ASP A 90 11.73 -1.09 10.77
CA ASP A 90 12.58 -1.92 11.64
C ASP A 90 13.22 -1.06 12.75
N ASN A 91 12.53 -0.97 13.88
CA ASN A 91 12.94 -0.18 15.03
C ASN A 91 12.84 -0.97 16.34
N ARG A 92 13.58 -0.52 17.37
CA ARG A 92 13.66 -1.19 18.67
C ARG A 92 12.29 -1.27 19.36
N GLU A 93 11.45 -0.25 19.20
CA GLU A 93 10.13 -0.15 19.82
C GLU A 93 9.19 -1.26 19.36
N ARG A 94 9.28 -1.68 18.09
CA ARG A 94 8.55 -2.83 17.56
C ARG A 94 8.79 -4.10 18.37
N TYR A 95 10.04 -4.36 18.77
CA TYR A 95 10.39 -5.54 19.56
C TYR A 95 9.70 -5.52 20.93
N ASP A 96 9.71 -4.38 21.60
CA ASP A 96 9.10 -4.21 22.91
C ASP A 96 7.58 -4.40 22.86
N VAL A 97 6.91 -3.85 21.83
CA VAL A 97 5.47 -4.05 21.62
C VAL A 97 5.13 -5.51 21.34
N VAL A 98 5.89 -6.19 20.48
CA VAL A 98 5.69 -7.63 20.18
C VAL A 98 5.87 -8.47 21.44
N LYS A 99 6.86 -8.14 22.28
CA LYS A 99 7.09 -8.82 23.56
C LYS A 99 5.91 -8.62 24.52
N LEU A 100 5.41 -7.39 24.67
CA LEU A 100 4.23 -7.10 25.50
C LEU A 100 3.00 -7.89 25.05
N VAL A 101 2.75 -7.97 23.74
CA VAL A 101 1.65 -8.77 23.18
C VAL A 101 1.85 -10.25 23.44
N SER A 102 3.08 -10.77 23.26
CA SER A 102 3.43 -12.17 23.54
C SER A 102 3.19 -12.55 25.00
N ASP A 103 3.63 -11.71 25.93
CA ASP A 103 3.44 -11.93 27.36
C ASP A 103 1.95 -11.79 27.76
N GLY A 104 1.23 -10.90 27.07
CA GLY A 104 -0.22 -10.76 27.16
C GLY A 104 -1.00 -12.01 26.74
N PHE A 105 -0.51 -12.79 25.77
CA PHE A 105 -1.09 -14.09 25.45
C PHE A 105 -0.85 -15.11 26.58
N LYS A 106 0.38 -15.16 27.11
CA LYS A 106 0.76 -16.12 28.16
C LYS A 106 -0.03 -15.89 29.45
N ASN A 107 -0.28 -14.63 29.82
CA ASN A 107 -1.00 -14.29 31.04
C ASN A 107 -2.53 -14.17 30.85
N GLY A 108 -3.02 -14.39 29.62
CA GLY A 108 -4.45 -14.40 29.30
C GLY A 108 -5.11 -13.01 29.26
N ALA A 109 -4.34 -11.92 29.26
CA ALA A 109 -4.83 -10.56 29.07
C ALA A 109 -5.24 -10.30 27.60
N VAL A 110 -4.50 -10.87 26.65
CA VAL A 110 -4.83 -10.82 25.22
C VAL A 110 -5.72 -12.01 24.88
N ARG A 111 -6.94 -11.73 24.46
CA ARG A 111 -7.95 -12.74 24.09
C ARG A 111 -8.50 -12.44 22.69
N PRO A 112 -8.90 -13.46 21.92
CA PRO A 112 -9.55 -13.24 20.64
C PRO A 112 -10.85 -12.45 20.84
N LEU A 113 -11.10 -11.51 19.92
CA LEU A 113 -12.35 -10.75 19.87
C LEU A 113 -13.43 -11.60 19.19
N PRO A 114 -14.73 -11.31 19.41
CA PRO A 114 -15.79 -11.82 18.56
C PRO A 114 -15.49 -11.51 17.08
N VAL A 115 -15.70 -12.50 16.20
CA VAL A 115 -15.40 -12.37 14.78
C VAL A 115 -16.65 -12.57 13.95
N THR A 116 -16.93 -11.62 13.05
CA THR A 116 -17.90 -11.81 11.96
C THR A 116 -17.13 -12.21 10.72
N ILE A 117 -17.38 -13.42 10.24
CA ILE A 117 -16.65 -14.04 9.13
C ILE A 117 -17.44 -13.88 7.84
N PHE A 118 -16.77 -13.47 6.78
CA PHE A 118 -17.27 -13.42 5.40
C PHE A 118 -16.38 -14.27 4.50
N ASP A 119 -16.96 -14.91 3.49
CA ASP A 119 -16.19 -15.68 2.51
C ASP A 119 -15.48 -14.76 1.48
N ASP A 120 -14.60 -15.34 0.66
CA ASP A 120 -13.82 -14.62 -0.36
C ASP A 120 -14.66 -13.98 -1.47
N THR A 121 -15.93 -14.36 -1.60
CA THR A 121 -16.91 -13.77 -2.52
C THR A 121 -17.68 -12.59 -1.91
N GLU A 122 -17.63 -12.42 -0.59
CA GLU A 122 -18.45 -11.47 0.16
C GLU A 122 -17.69 -10.20 0.59
N VAL A 123 -16.66 -9.85 -0.18
CA VAL A 123 -15.77 -8.73 0.13
C VAL A 123 -16.54 -7.41 0.27
N GLU A 124 -17.54 -7.16 -0.59
CA GLU A 124 -18.33 -5.93 -0.53
C GLU A 124 -19.16 -5.85 0.76
N GLN A 125 -19.84 -6.95 1.14
CA GLN A 125 -20.63 -7.01 2.37
C GLN A 125 -19.72 -6.83 3.60
N ALA A 126 -18.55 -7.46 3.60
CA ALA A 126 -17.56 -7.31 4.66
C ALA A 126 -17.12 -5.86 4.85
N PHE A 127 -16.80 -5.15 3.76
CA PHE A 127 -16.44 -3.73 3.82
C PHE A 127 -17.61 -2.86 4.29
N ARG A 128 -18.83 -3.11 3.81
CA ARG A 128 -20.03 -2.37 4.23
C ARG A 128 -20.26 -2.49 5.74
N LEU A 129 -20.13 -3.69 6.29
CA LEU A 129 -20.24 -3.92 7.74
C LEU A 129 -19.07 -3.28 8.50
N ALA A 130 -17.84 -3.39 8.00
CA ALA A 130 -16.65 -2.86 8.65
C ALA A 130 -16.68 -1.33 8.79
N THR A 131 -17.30 -0.61 7.84
CA THR A 131 -17.52 0.84 7.93
C THR A 131 -18.72 1.24 8.80
N GLY A 132 -19.59 0.29 9.12
CA GLY A 132 -20.78 0.50 9.93
C GLY A 132 -20.61 0.10 11.40
N GLU A 133 -21.73 -0.06 12.09
CA GLU A 133 -21.76 -0.50 13.47
C GLU A 133 -21.54 -2.01 13.56
N HIS A 134 -20.44 -2.42 14.21
CA HIS A 134 -20.15 -3.83 14.49
C HIS A 134 -19.39 -3.96 15.80
N ILE A 135 -19.49 -5.13 16.42
CA ILE A 135 -18.74 -5.48 17.63
C ILE A 135 -17.68 -6.52 17.25
N GLY A 136 -16.43 -6.28 17.63
CA GLY A 136 -15.33 -7.20 17.40
C GLY A 136 -14.60 -6.96 16.07
N LYS A 137 -14.29 -8.03 15.34
CA LYS A 137 -13.53 -7.96 14.08
C LYS A 137 -14.31 -8.55 12.92
N VAL A 138 -14.30 -7.85 11.79
CA VAL A 138 -14.76 -8.38 10.49
C VAL A 138 -13.56 -9.04 9.81
N VAL A 139 -13.69 -10.32 9.44
CA VAL A 139 -12.61 -11.12 8.85
C VAL A 139 -13.07 -11.76 7.56
N LEU A 140 -12.25 -11.65 6.51
CA LEU A 140 -12.44 -12.37 5.26
C LEU A 140 -11.71 -13.71 5.32
N LYS A 141 -12.47 -14.81 5.23
CA LYS A 141 -11.95 -16.17 5.23
C LYS A 141 -11.56 -16.57 3.82
N ILE A 142 -10.26 -16.52 3.55
CA ILE A 142 -9.71 -16.91 2.24
C ILE A 142 -9.61 -18.43 2.10
N ARG A 143 -9.40 -19.16 3.20
CA ARG A 143 -9.33 -20.62 3.24
C ARG A 143 -9.92 -21.11 4.55
N ASP A 144 -10.53 -22.28 4.52
CA ASP A 144 -10.87 -23.01 5.73
C ASP A 144 -9.58 -23.54 6.38
N GLU A 145 -9.54 -23.49 7.71
CA GLU A 145 -8.46 -24.08 8.49
C GLU A 145 -8.56 -25.61 8.43
N GLU A 146 -7.46 -26.28 8.09
CA GLU A 146 -7.44 -27.75 8.02
C GLU A 146 -7.64 -28.38 9.41
N SER A 147 -8.53 -29.37 9.51
CA SER A 147 -8.97 -30.00 10.78
C SER A 147 -7.88 -30.74 11.57
N ARG A 148 -6.72 -30.99 10.95
CA ARG A 148 -5.49 -31.46 11.57
C ARG A 148 -4.36 -30.65 10.96
N ALA A 149 -3.29 -30.46 11.73
CA ALA A 149 -2.03 -29.86 11.29
C ALA A 149 -1.36 -30.69 10.15
N SER A 150 -2.01 -30.73 9.00
CA SER A 150 -1.52 -31.33 7.77
C SER A 150 -0.56 -30.34 7.15
N ARG A 151 0.70 -30.77 6.97
CA ARG A 151 1.81 -29.90 6.55
C ARG A 151 1.75 -29.49 5.07
N LEU A 152 0.80 -30.03 4.29
CA LEU A 152 0.74 -29.82 2.85
C LEU A 152 -0.45 -28.94 2.49
N ALA A 153 -0.15 -27.68 2.20
CA ALA A 153 -1.14 -26.74 1.67
C ALA A 153 -1.65 -27.23 0.31
N THR A 154 -2.96 -27.42 0.19
CA THR A 154 -3.60 -27.72 -1.09
C THR A 154 -3.69 -26.46 -1.96
N PRO A 155 -3.43 -26.52 -3.27
CA PRO A 155 -3.65 -25.37 -4.16
C PRO A 155 -5.13 -24.95 -4.15
N LYS A 156 -5.39 -23.64 -3.98
CA LYS A 156 -6.73 -23.04 -4.14
C LYS A 156 -6.71 -22.10 -5.34
N TYR A 157 -7.69 -22.23 -6.23
CA TYR A 157 -7.93 -21.30 -7.32
C TYR A 157 -8.99 -20.29 -6.90
N VAL A 158 -8.76 -19.02 -7.21
CA VAL A 158 -9.69 -17.92 -6.91
C VAL A 158 -9.98 -17.17 -8.20
N SER A 159 -11.25 -16.84 -8.43
CA SER A 159 -11.62 -16.00 -9.56
C SER A 159 -11.08 -14.59 -9.36
N ALA A 160 -10.29 -14.10 -10.30
CA ALA A 160 -9.67 -12.79 -10.24
C ALA A 160 -9.59 -12.17 -11.63
N ILE A 161 -9.58 -10.84 -11.69
CA ILE A 161 -9.36 -10.11 -12.93
C ILE A 161 -7.92 -10.36 -13.37
N PRO A 162 -7.69 -10.94 -14.56
CA PRO A 162 -6.34 -11.25 -15.03
C PRO A 162 -5.53 -9.96 -15.17
N ARG A 163 -4.32 -9.96 -14.63
CA ARG A 163 -3.41 -8.81 -14.69
C ARG A 163 -1.99 -9.26 -14.94
N THR A 164 -1.38 -8.75 -16.00
CA THR A 164 0.01 -9.06 -16.37
C THR A 164 0.99 -8.25 -15.52
N TYR A 165 1.97 -8.94 -14.95
CA TYR A 165 3.10 -8.38 -14.24
C TYR A 165 4.40 -8.89 -14.88
N PHE A 166 5.46 -8.11 -14.72
CA PHE A 166 6.78 -8.38 -15.25
C PHE A 166 7.73 -8.79 -14.14
N LYS A 167 8.61 -9.74 -14.44
CA LYS A 167 9.58 -10.28 -13.49
C LYS A 167 10.74 -9.31 -13.36
N ALA A 168 11.09 -8.96 -12.12
CA ALA A 168 12.15 -8.01 -11.84
C ALA A 168 13.53 -8.54 -12.26
N GLU A 169 13.72 -9.85 -12.38
CA GLU A 169 15.00 -10.45 -12.77
C GLU A 169 15.19 -10.47 -14.30
N LYS A 170 14.09 -10.38 -15.05
CA LYS A 170 14.03 -10.47 -16.51
C LYS A 170 14.22 -9.10 -17.16
N SER A 171 14.58 -9.13 -18.44
CA SER A 171 14.84 -7.94 -19.25
C SER A 171 13.84 -7.82 -20.41
N TYR A 172 13.59 -6.56 -20.80
CA TYR A 172 12.56 -6.21 -21.77
C TYR A 172 13.14 -5.29 -22.85
N LEU A 173 13.03 -5.70 -24.12
CA LEU A 173 13.52 -4.96 -25.27
C LEU A 173 12.36 -4.22 -25.96
N LEU A 174 12.45 -2.90 -26.08
CA LEU A 174 11.49 -2.09 -26.82
C LEU A 174 12.15 -1.49 -28.04
N VAL A 175 11.81 -2.02 -29.21
CA VAL A 175 12.30 -1.49 -30.49
C VAL A 175 11.54 -0.21 -30.81
N GLY A 176 12.23 0.91 -30.96
CA GLY A 176 11.57 2.22 -31.08
C GLY A 176 11.05 2.79 -29.74
N GLY A 177 11.60 2.33 -28.62
CA GLY A 177 11.14 2.66 -27.27
C GLY A 177 11.22 4.13 -26.85
N LEU A 178 11.93 4.99 -27.61
CA LEU A 178 12.01 6.43 -27.36
C LEU A 178 10.93 7.26 -28.09
N GLY A 179 10.04 6.62 -28.87
CA GLY A 179 8.85 7.28 -29.41
C GLY A 179 7.81 7.58 -28.33
N GLY A 180 6.84 8.47 -28.61
CA GLY A 180 5.82 8.86 -27.62
C GLY A 180 5.08 7.67 -27.00
N PHE A 181 4.63 6.71 -27.82
CA PHE A 181 4.01 5.47 -27.34
C PHE A 181 5.00 4.57 -26.57
N GLY A 182 6.26 4.49 -27.02
CA GLY A 182 7.28 3.65 -26.39
C GLY A 182 7.64 4.13 -24.98
N LEU A 183 7.66 5.44 -24.75
CA LEU A 183 7.88 5.99 -23.40
C LEU A 183 6.74 5.63 -22.45
N GLU A 184 5.49 5.74 -22.91
CA GLU A 184 4.33 5.36 -22.10
C GLU A 184 4.26 3.85 -21.86
N LEU A 185 4.56 3.03 -22.87
CA LEU A 185 4.66 1.58 -22.68
C LEU A 185 5.76 1.25 -21.67
N THR A 186 6.93 1.88 -21.77
CA THR A 186 8.03 1.69 -20.80
C THR A 186 7.58 2.04 -19.38
N ASN A 187 6.91 3.19 -19.21
CA ASN A 187 6.39 3.61 -17.92
C ASN A 187 5.35 2.61 -17.37
N TRP A 188 4.48 2.07 -18.23
CA TRP A 188 3.53 1.03 -17.87
C TRP A 188 4.20 -0.30 -17.49
N LEU A 189 5.21 -0.75 -18.24
CA LEU A 189 6.00 -1.96 -17.93
C LEU A 189 6.65 -1.83 -16.55
N ILE A 190 7.27 -0.67 -16.28
CA ILE A 190 7.89 -0.36 -14.98
C ILE A 190 6.85 -0.37 -13.86
N GLY A 191 5.68 0.25 -14.08
CA GLY A 191 4.56 0.20 -13.13
C GLY A 191 4.01 -1.22 -12.90
N ARG A 192 4.30 -2.16 -13.80
CA ARG A 192 3.94 -3.58 -13.72
C ARG A 192 5.10 -4.48 -13.25
N GLY A 193 6.23 -3.91 -12.83
CA GLY A 193 7.34 -4.64 -12.19
C GLY A 193 8.61 -4.80 -13.04
N ALA A 194 8.64 -4.29 -14.28
CA ALA A 194 9.85 -4.37 -15.10
C ALA A 194 10.96 -3.45 -14.53
N THR A 195 12.13 -4.01 -14.26
CA THR A 195 13.28 -3.25 -13.70
C THR A 195 14.44 -3.11 -14.68
N LYS A 196 14.48 -3.91 -15.75
CA LYS A 196 15.56 -3.96 -16.74
C LYS A 196 14.98 -3.76 -18.13
N VAL A 197 15.25 -2.61 -18.72
CA VAL A 197 14.63 -2.21 -19.99
C VAL A 197 15.69 -1.70 -20.96
N VAL A 198 15.67 -2.23 -22.18
CA VAL A 198 16.47 -1.75 -23.31
C VAL A 198 15.55 -1.03 -24.29
N LEU A 199 15.85 0.23 -24.58
CA LEU A 199 15.11 1.05 -25.52
C LEU A 199 15.95 1.26 -26.77
N THR A 200 15.47 0.85 -27.94
CA THR A 200 16.19 1.12 -29.18
C THR A 200 15.71 2.39 -29.87
N SER A 201 16.64 3.15 -30.43
CA SER A 201 16.36 4.35 -31.22
C SER A 201 17.55 4.69 -32.09
N ARG A 202 17.33 4.84 -33.40
CA ARG A 202 18.39 5.24 -34.36
C ARG A 202 19.07 6.57 -33.98
N ARG A 203 18.33 7.50 -33.37
CA ARG A 203 18.84 8.84 -32.99
C ARG A 203 19.30 8.92 -31.53
N GLY A 204 19.06 7.88 -30.72
CA GLY A 204 19.18 7.99 -29.26
C GLY A 204 18.21 9.02 -28.65
N LEU A 205 18.63 9.63 -27.54
CA LEU A 205 17.90 10.72 -26.88
C LEU A 205 18.09 12.02 -27.65
N TYR A 206 16.99 12.65 -28.06
CA TYR A 206 17.01 13.94 -28.77
C TYR A 206 16.05 14.98 -28.17
N SER A 207 15.13 14.56 -27.29
CA SER A 207 14.15 15.44 -26.64
C SER A 207 14.41 15.56 -25.12
N GLY A 208 14.13 16.75 -24.58
CA GLY A 208 14.15 16.98 -23.13
C GLY A 208 13.16 16.08 -22.36
N TYR A 209 12.00 15.78 -22.96
CA TYR A 209 11.00 14.90 -22.36
C TYR A 209 11.50 13.44 -22.27
N GLN A 210 12.13 12.91 -23.33
CA GLN A 210 12.75 11.58 -23.30
C GLN A 210 13.81 11.49 -22.19
N SER A 211 14.66 12.52 -22.11
CA SER A 211 15.71 12.61 -21.09
C SER A 211 15.14 12.65 -19.67
N LEU A 212 14.04 13.38 -19.47
CA LEU A 212 13.33 13.43 -18.19
C LEU A 212 12.78 12.06 -17.79
N CYS A 213 12.09 11.35 -18.69
CA CYS A 213 11.54 10.02 -18.41
C CYS A 213 12.65 9.03 -18.02
N VAL A 214 13.73 8.97 -18.81
CA VAL A 214 14.86 8.07 -18.51
C VAL A 214 15.51 8.40 -17.16
N ARG A 215 15.71 9.68 -16.84
CA ARG A 215 16.23 10.07 -15.52
C ARG A 215 15.30 9.64 -14.39
N LYS A 216 13.99 9.83 -14.54
CA LYS A 216 12.98 9.47 -13.54
C LYS A 216 12.92 7.96 -13.31
N TRP A 217 13.09 7.15 -14.35
CA TRP A 217 13.17 5.70 -14.20
C TRP A 217 14.46 5.28 -13.50
N LYS A 218 15.61 5.83 -13.91
CA LYS A 218 16.89 5.55 -13.26
C LYS A 218 16.91 5.96 -11.78
N SER A 219 16.30 7.09 -11.42
CA SER A 219 16.19 7.52 -10.01
C SER A 219 15.33 6.60 -9.15
N ARG A 220 14.50 5.75 -9.77
CA ARG A 220 13.72 4.69 -9.10
C ARG A 220 14.46 3.35 -9.04
N GLY A 221 15.75 3.32 -9.41
CA GLY A 221 16.56 2.10 -9.44
C GLY A 221 16.32 1.22 -10.68
N ILE A 222 15.63 1.72 -11.71
CA ILE A 222 15.37 0.96 -12.94
C ILE A 222 16.60 1.04 -13.86
N SER A 223 17.06 -0.13 -14.31
CA SER A 223 18.15 -0.28 -15.27
C SER A 223 17.65 0.00 -16.68
N ILE A 224 17.93 1.21 -17.18
CA ILE A 224 17.59 1.62 -18.56
C ILE A 224 18.85 1.70 -19.42
N LEU A 225 18.89 0.89 -20.47
CA LEU A 225 19.90 0.96 -21.54
C LEU A 225 19.27 1.53 -22.80
N ILE A 226 19.99 2.43 -23.49
CA ILE A 226 19.55 2.98 -24.77
C ILE A 226 20.50 2.44 -25.84
N SER A 227 19.95 1.67 -26.77
CA SER A 227 20.69 1.12 -27.91
C SER A 227 20.40 1.92 -29.17
N THR A 228 21.45 2.28 -29.91
CA THR A 228 21.36 2.92 -31.22
C THR A 228 21.58 1.96 -32.37
N ILE A 229 21.71 0.66 -32.08
CA ILE A 229 21.94 -0.38 -33.08
C ILE A 229 20.69 -0.59 -33.93
N ASP A 230 20.85 -0.65 -35.24
CA ASP A 230 19.75 -0.85 -36.18
C ASP A 230 19.16 -2.27 -36.09
N CYS A 231 17.94 -2.36 -35.56
CA CYS A 231 17.19 -3.61 -35.46
C CYS A 231 16.63 -4.13 -36.80
N SER A 232 16.79 -3.40 -37.92
CA SER A 232 16.28 -3.83 -39.23
C SER A 232 17.12 -4.94 -39.88
N THR A 233 18.37 -5.09 -39.44
CA THR A 233 19.30 -6.13 -39.91
C THR A 233 19.36 -7.30 -38.95
N VAL A 234 19.63 -8.51 -39.45
CA VAL A 234 19.80 -9.71 -38.61
C VAL A 234 20.92 -9.50 -37.58
N ALA A 235 22.08 -8.99 -38.03
CA ALA A 235 23.21 -8.72 -37.14
C ALA A 235 22.87 -7.69 -36.05
N GLY A 236 22.15 -6.63 -36.38
CA GLY A 236 21.74 -5.63 -35.41
C GLY A 236 20.66 -6.11 -34.45
N ALA A 237 19.69 -6.91 -34.92
CA ALA A 237 18.71 -7.56 -34.05
C ALA A 237 19.39 -8.51 -33.04
N THR A 238 20.32 -9.36 -33.50
CA THR A 238 21.10 -10.25 -32.62
C THR A 238 21.85 -9.46 -31.55
N LYS A 239 22.54 -8.38 -31.94
CA LYS A 239 23.30 -7.56 -31.00
C LYS A 239 22.41 -6.85 -29.96
N ASN A 240 21.22 -6.40 -30.35
CA ASN A 240 20.25 -5.83 -29.40
C ASN A 240 19.74 -6.88 -28.40
N ILE A 241 19.52 -8.11 -28.84
CA ILE A 241 19.14 -9.22 -27.94
C ILE A 241 20.30 -9.51 -26.97
N GLU A 242 21.54 -9.57 -27.44
CA GLU A 242 22.73 -9.75 -26.60
C GLU A 242 22.88 -8.64 -25.54
N GLU A 243 22.68 -7.37 -25.92
CA GLU A 243 22.69 -6.26 -24.97
C GLU A 243 21.59 -6.38 -23.92
N THR A 244 20.42 -6.88 -24.31
CA THR A 244 19.30 -7.14 -23.40
C THR A 244 19.62 -8.30 -22.45
N LEU A 245 20.27 -9.36 -22.95
CA LEU A 245 20.74 -10.51 -22.16
C LEU A 245 21.77 -10.12 -21.10
N ARG A 246 22.62 -9.11 -21.35
CA ARG A 246 23.57 -8.59 -20.36
C ARG A 246 22.89 -8.01 -19.12
N LEU A 247 21.66 -7.51 -19.25
CA LEU A 247 20.88 -7.03 -18.11
C LEU A 247 20.15 -8.18 -17.39
N GLY A 248 19.70 -9.20 -18.13
CA GLY A 248 19.02 -10.38 -17.61
C GLY A 248 18.39 -11.19 -18.75
N LEU A 249 17.83 -12.37 -18.44
CA LEU A 249 17.13 -13.18 -19.45
C LEU A 249 15.97 -12.39 -20.08
N VAL A 250 15.88 -12.42 -21.41
CA VAL A 250 14.83 -11.71 -22.17
C VAL A 250 13.49 -12.41 -21.99
N ASP A 251 12.47 -11.69 -21.55
CA ASP A 251 11.11 -12.22 -21.32
C ASP A 251 10.04 -11.51 -22.16
N GLY A 252 10.40 -10.35 -22.74
CA GLY A 252 9.52 -9.64 -23.67
C GLY A 252 10.29 -8.77 -24.65
N ILE A 253 9.88 -8.85 -25.91
CA ILE A 253 10.30 -7.95 -26.99
C ILE A 253 9.05 -7.24 -27.49
N PHE A 254 9.09 -5.91 -27.56
CA PHE A 254 8.00 -5.07 -28.05
C PHE A 254 8.50 -4.30 -29.27
N ASN A 255 7.97 -4.63 -30.45
CA ASN A 255 8.31 -3.89 -31.67
C ASN A 255 7.36 -2.71 -31.86
N LEU A 256 7.86 -1.49 -31.62
CA LEU A 256 7.13 -0.23 -31.75
C LEU A 256 7.68 0.63 -32.88
N ALA A 257 8.56 0.08 -33.72
CA ALA A 257 9.06 0.77 -34.90
C ALA A 257 7.98 0.83 -35.99
N ALA A 258 6.92 1.61 -35.73
CA ALA A 258 5.96 2.02 -36.74
C ALA A 258 6.41 3.38 -37.29
N VAL A 259 7.03 3.37 -38.46
CA VAL A 259 7.19 4.57 -39.28
C VAL A 259 5.94 4.65 -40.15
N SER A 260 5.02 5.56 -39.84
CA SER A 260 4.01 6.00 -40.80
C SER A 260 4.06 7.52 -40.88
N ILE A 261 4.86 8.03 -41.82
CA ILE A 261 4.81 9.43 -42.29
C ILE A 261 4.81 9.41 -43.83
N HIS A 262 4.03 8.50 -44.42
CA HIS A 262 3.55 8.69 -45.78
C HIS A 262 2.05 8.96 -45.67
N ASP A 263 1.70 10.24 -45.81
CA ASP A 263 0.33 10.73 -45.81
C ASP A 263 -0.43 10.14 -47.01
N TYR A 264 -1.09 9.00 -46.80
CA TYR A 264 -2.23 8.58 -47.62
C TYR A 264 -3.51 8.70 -46.79
N PRO A 265 -4.60 9.21 -47.38
CA PRO A 265 -5.78 9.54 -46.61
C PRO A 265 -6.57 8.28 -46.19
N ILE A 266 -7.18 8.40 -45.02
CA ILE A 266 -8.36 7.68 -44.52
C ILE A 266 -8.09 6.39 -43.71
N ALA A 267 -8.13 6.58 -42.38
CA ALA A 267 -8.96 5.80 -41.45
C ALA A 267 -8.95 4.28 -41.61
N ARG A 268 -7.82 3.59 -41.33
CA ARG A 268 -7.85 2.16 -40.97
C ARG A 268 -6.58 1.56 -40.34
N SER A 269 -5.65 2.37 -39.81
CA SER A 269 -4.31 1.89 -39.43
C SER A 269 -3.92 2.09 -37.97
N ILE A 270 -4.84 1.83 -37.02
CA ILE A 270 -4.46 1.52 -35.63
C ILE A 270 -4.82 0.05 -35.37
N SER A 271 -4.11 -0.85 -36.06
CA SER A 271 -3.90 -2.21 -35.56
C SER A 271 -2.54 -2.22 -34.89
N LEU A 272 -2.54 -2.03 -33.57
CA LEU A 272 -1.40 -2.22 -32.68
C LEU A 272 -0.89 -3.66 -32.82
N LEU A 273 0.06 -3.90 -33.71
CA LEU A 273 0.80 -5.16 -33.74
C LEU A 273 1.85 -5.11 -32.61
N ILE A 274 1.40 -5.22 -31.35
CA ILE A 274 2.30 -5.61 -30.27
C ILE A 274 2.58 -7.10 -30.47
N CYS A 275 3.60 -7.42 -31.26
CA CYS A 275 4.10 -8.78 -31.33
C CYS A 275 4.89 -9.05 -30.05
N MET A 276 4.21 -9.58 -29.03
CA MET A 276 4.86 -10.02 -27.79
C MET A 276 5.44 -11.42 -28.05
N ILE A 277 6.71 -11.49 -28.43
CA ILE A 277 7.42 -12.77 -28.49
C ILE A 277 7.80 -13.13 -27.06
N LYS A 278 7.04 -14.05 -26.46
CA LYS A 278 7.39 -14.65 -25.18
C LYS A 278 8.37 -15.80 -25.45
N LEU A 279 9.66 -15.56 -25.21
CA LEU A 279 10.70 -16.58 -25.34
C LEU A 279 10.57 -17.55 -24.16
N ASN A 280 9.76 -18.61 -24.33
CA ASN A 280 9.76 -19.74 -23.41
C ASN A 280 11.03 -20.56 -23.69
N HIS A 281 12.01 -20.47 -22.78
CA HIS A 281 13.27 -21.22 -22.76
C HIS A 281 14.25 -20.94 -23.91
N LEU A 282 15.12 -19.95 -23.67
CA LEU A 282 16.51 -19.91 -24.12
C LEU A 282 17.40 -19.60 -22.89
#